data_AF-A0A1J4K7V0-F1
#
_entry.id   AF-A0A1J4K7V0-F1
#
_cell.length_a   1.000
_cell.length_b   1.000
_cell.length_c   1.000
_cell.angle_alpha   90.00
_cell.angle_beta   90.00
_cell.angle_gamma   90.00
#
_symmetry.space_group_name_H-M   'P 1'
#
loop_
_entity.id
_entity.type
_entity.pdbx_description
1 polymer ?
#
loop_
_entity_poly.entity_id
_entity_poly.type
_entity_poly.pdbx_seq_one_letter_code
_entity_poly.pdbx_strand_id
1 'polypeptide(L)'
;MLSFEFVTFHITFTLKKFRKDMKNISPEYSFLYEYKFEEDANAIDIHIPFPSSFDTSKIKAKISDDHKVISVTLSQKGHAPILKGELPNPVKSIQTKREKNELIVRLDKCTPLTWNYIIEDFYPNTETMDPQSVYRKYKRLLKEDPSMAKPFLEMAVQYGYSPALIHMYKDIIAKGDEDVAISYLEQAARKYADTKAMYLYAKYLERSPETVEESYCLFERAASTGDLRAKLECAKIKSPCSGIVYEKKDDNLALTLLKEIVSADENNAEALHELAKMIRNGKGTKKSKKLAIELQNKALAINPNTPPLVKFDMQEVSLISVAVGAVAIVVGCALAFNFFRKRKH
;
A
#
# COMPACT_ATOMS: atom_id res chain seq x y z
N MET A 1 14.43 -34.63 -17.95
CA MET A 1 13.37 -34.06 -18.81
C MET A 1 11.97 -34.41 -18.31
N LEU A 2 11.70 -35.67 -17.91
CA LEU A 2 10.40 -36.10 -17.35
C LEU A 2 9.98 -35.40 -16.04
N SER A 3 10.91 -34.88 -15.23
CA SER A 3 10.60 -34.22 -13.96
C SER A 3 10.04 -32.80 -14.11
N PHE A 4 10.48 -32.04 -15.12
CA PHE A 4 10.07 -30.64 -15.31
C PHE A 4 8.67 -30.54 -15.90
N GLU A 5 8.34 -31.39 -16.87
CA GLU A 5 7.00 -31.46 -17.45
C GLU A 5 5.97 -31.95 -16.42
N PHE A 6 6.33 -32.91 -15.56
CA PHE A 6 5.44 -33.41 -14.52
C PHE A 6 5.16 -32.36 -13.44
N VAL A 7 6.18 -31.62 -13.00
CA VAL A 7 6.03 -30.51 -12.04
C VAL A 7 5.20 -29.38 -12.65
N THR A 8 5.47 -29.00 -13.90
CA THR A 8 4.73 -27.94 -14.61
C THR A 8 3.27 -28.34 -14.84
N PHE A 9 3.02 -29.60 -15.23
CA PHE A 9 1.68 -30.14 -15.41
C PHE A 9 0.92 -30.21 -14.08
N HIS A 10 1.56 -30.69 -13.01
CA HIS A 10 0.94 -30.75 -11.69
C HIS A 10 0.61 -29.35 -11.17
N ILE A 11 1.55 -28.39 -11.22
CA ILE A 11 1.29 -27.00 -10.85
C ILE A 11 0.15 -26.41 -11.70
N THR A 12 0.18 -26.58 -13.02
CA THR A 12 -0.86 -26.03 -13.91
C THR A 12 -2.24 -26.67 -13.66
N PHE A 13 -2.30 -27.97 -13.40
CA PHE A 13 -3.52 -28.71 -13.11
C PHE A 13 -4.11 -28.32 -11.75
N THR A 14 -3.27 -28.32 -10.72
CA THR A 14 -3.54 -27.85 -9.36
C THR A 14 -4.09 -26.42 -9.41
N LEU A 15 -3.40 -25.49 -10.08
CA LEU A 15 -3.88 -24.10 -10.22
C LEU A 15 -5.22 -23.95 -10.96
N LYS A 16 -5.49 -24.77 -11.99
CA LYS A 16 -6.77 -24.75 -12.70
C LYS A 16 -7.92 -25.22 -11.81
N LYS A 17 -7.70 -26.27 -11.02
CA LYS A 17 -8.70 -26.78 -10.06
C LYS A 17 -8.97 -25.77 -8.94
N PHE A 18 -7.94 -25.09 -8.44
CA PHE A 18 -8.07 -24.05 -7.41
C PHE A 18 -8.94 -22.88 -7.82
N ARG A 19 -8.85 -22.44 -9.08
CA ARG A 19 -9.55 -21.25 -9.57
C ARG A 19 -11.08 -21.33 -9.38
N LYS A 20 -11.67 -22.52 -9.25
CA LYS A 20 -13.13 -22.70 -9.16
C LYS A 20 -13.68 -22.49 -7.74
N ASP A 21 -12.89 -22.79 -6.70
CA ASP A 21 -13.34 -22.77 -5.29
C ASP A 21 -12.62 -21.72 -4.44
N MET A 22 -11.79 -20.87 -5.06
CA MET A 22 -11.05 -19.83 -4.37
C MET A 22 -12.00 -18.76 -3.82
N LYS A 23 -11.87 -18.51 -2.53
CA LYS A 23 -12.65 -17.49 -1.83
C LYS A 23 -11.82 -16.23 -1.72
N ASN A 24 -12.39 -15.09 -2.07
CA ASN A 24 -11.71 -13.82 -1.93
C ASN A 24 -11.62 -13.41 -0.45
N ILE A 25 -10.65 -12.54 -0.16
CA ILE A 25 -10.67 -11.74 1.05
C ILE A 25 -11.92 -10.86 0.99
N SER A 26 -12.73 -10.93 2.04
CA SER A 26 -13.80 -9.96 2.24
C SER A 26 -13.18 -8.62 2.65
N PRO A 27 -13.50 -7.51 1.97
CA PRO A 27 -13.02 -6.16 2.29
C PRO A 27 -13.01 -5.82 3.78
N GLU A 28 -14.10 -6.09 4.46
CA GLU A 28 -14.32 -5.81 5.88
C GLU A 28 -13.43 -6.62 6.82
N TYR A 29 -12.71 -7.61 6.30
CA TYR A 29 -11.80 -8.49 7.04
C TYR A 29 -10.37 -8.43 6.51
N SER A 30 -10.03 -7.47 5.63
CA SER A 30 -8.69 -7.36 5.02
C SER A 30 -7.57 -7.25 6.06
N PHE A 31 -7.84 -6.58 7.19
CA PHE A 31 -6.88 -6.44 8.30
C PHE A 31 -6.40 -7.78 8.87
N LEU A 32 -7.20 -8.86 8.80
CA LEU A 32 -6.81 -10.17 9.35
C LEU A 32 -5.62 -10.79 8.59
N TYR A 33 -5.38 -10.35 7.35
CA TYR A 33 -4.35 -10.91 6.45
C TYR A 33 -3.03 -10.12 6.51
N GLU A 34 -2.92 -9.20 7.46
CA GLU A 34 -1.69 -8.44 7.76
C GLU A 34 -0.94 -9.03 8.96
N TYR A 35 -1.07 -10.34 9.19
CA TYR A 35 -0.46 -10.98 10.34
C TYR A 35 1.07 -10.89 10.29
N LYS A 36 1.65 -10.77 11.48
CA LYS A 36 3.09 -10.81 11.73
C LYS A 36 3.40 -12.03 12.58
N PHE A 37 4.67 -12.37 12.68
CA PHE A 37 5.09 -13.42 13.59
C PHE A 37 6.43 -13.11 14.20
N GLU A 38 6.59 -13.57 15.42
CA GLU A 38 7.82 -13.58 16.17
C GLU A 38 8.15 -15.04 16.48
N GLU A 39 9.41 -15.41 16.42
CA GLU A 39 9.80 -16.78 16.71
C GLU A 39 11.09 -16.84 17.52
N ASP A 40 11.20 -17.92 18.27
CA ASP A 40 12.45 -18.41 18.80
C ASP A 40 12.69 -19.85 18.30
N ALA A 41 13.72 -20.50 18.83
CA ALA A 41 14.02 -21.88 18.46
C ALA A 41 12.85 -22.83 18.78
N ASN A 42 12.12 -22.61 19.86
CA ASN A 42 11.13 -23.54 20.42
C ASN A 42 9.69 -23.21 20.05
N ALA A 43 9.38 -21.97 19.65
CA ALA A 43 8.01 -21.56 19.37
C ALA A 43 7.92 -20.46 18.31
N ILE A 44 6.71 -20.27 17.81
CA ILE A 44 6.33 -19.17 16.93
C ILE A 44 5.00 -18.58 17.41
N ASP A 45 4.97 -17.27 17.59
CA ASP A 45 3.79 -16.51 17.96
C ASP A 45 3.31 -15.74 16.72
N ILE A 46 2.09 -16.02 16.28
CA ILE A 46 1.50 -15.42 15.09
C ILE A 46 0.47 -14.39 15.53
N HIS A 47 0.74 -13.13 15.23
CA HIS A 47 -0.02 -11.96 15.63
C HIS A 47 -1.00 -11.58 14.52
N ILE A 48 -2.28 -11.91 14.70
CA ILE A 48 -3.36 -11.59 13.75
C ILE A 48 -4.08 -10.34 14.26
N PRO A 49 -3.90 -9.17 13.62
CA PRO A 49 -4.49 -7.93 14.12
C PRO A 49 -5.99 -7.87 13.83
N PHE A 50 -6.72 -7.16 14.69
CA PHE A 50 -8.12 -6.79 14.45
C PHE A 50 -8.49 -5.50 15.21
N PRO A 51 -9.47 -4.72 14.74
CA PRO A 51 -9.96 -3.58 15.50
C PRO A 51 -10.71 -4.04 16.75
N SER A 52 -10.69 -3.24 17.82
CA SER A 52 -11.40 -3.56 19.08
C SER A 52 -12.91 -3.84 18.93
N SER A 53 -13.54 -3.41 17.83
CA SER A 53 -14.94 -3.70 17.50
C SER A 53 -15.17 -5.08 16.86
N PHE A 54 -14.11 -5.81 16.49
CA PHE A 54 -14.22 -7.09 15.81
C PHE A 54 -14.52 -8.23 16.77
N ASP A 55 -15.53 -9.03 16.42
CA ASP A 55 -15.90 -10.23 17.17
C ASP A 55 -14.91 -11.39 16.89
N THR A 56 -13.95 -11.55 17.79
CA THR A 56 -12.91 -12.59 17.72
C THR A 56 -13.43 -14.01 17.89
N SER A 57 -14.67 -14.21 18.37
CA SER A 57 -15.28 -15.55 18.47
C SER A 57 -15.49 -16.18 17.08
N LYS A 58 -15.48 -15.35 16.04
CA LYS A 58 -15.57 -15.78 14.65
C LYS A 58 -14.30 -16.50 14.18
N ILE A 59 -13.15 -16.29 14.81
CA ILE A 59 -11.89 -16.94 14.39
C ILE A 59 -11.78 -18.32 15.02
N LYS A 60 -11.47 -19.32 14.20
CA LYS A 60 -11.18 -20.69 14.62
C LYS A 60 -9.77 -21.06 14.18
N ALA A 61 -8.96 -21.51 15.13
CA ALA A 61 -7.65 -22.10 14.88
C ALA A 61 -7.72 -23.61 15.11
N LYS A 62 -7.15 -24.38 14.18
CA LYS A 62 -7.07 -25.84 14.24
C LYS A 62 -5.72 -26.29 13.73
N ILE A 63 -5.31 -27.45 14.22
CA ILE A 63 -4.19 -28.19 13.68
C ILE A 63 -4.65 -29.62 13.33
N SER A 64 -4.05 -30.22 12.31
CA SER A 64 -4.27 -31.61 11.93
C SER A 64 -3.76 -32.59 12.99
N ASP A 65 -4.25 -33.84 12.95
CA ASP A 65 -3.88 -34.89 13.91
C ASP A 65 -2.38 -35.26 13.88
N ASP A 66 -1.72 -35.08 12.73
CA ASP A 66 -0.27 -35.26 12.57
C ASP A 66 0.56 -34.02 12.97
N HIS A 67 -0.13 -32.97 13.42
CA HIS A 67 0.41 -31.67 13.79
C HIS A 67 1.28 -30.96 12.73
N LYS A 68 1.10 -31.29 11.45
CA LYS A 68 1.84 -30.68 10.34
C LYS A 68 1.06 -29.60 9.60
N VAL A 69 -0.24 -29.48 9.83
CA VAL A 69 -1.10 -28.63 9.01
C VAL A 69 -1.91 -27.71 9.89
N ILE A 70 -1.80 -26.41 9.67
CA ILE A 70 -2.53 -25.38 10.41
C ILE A 70 -3.68 -24.83 9.58
N SER A 71 -4.78 -24.48 10.25
CA SER A 71 -5.89 -23.75 9.66
C SER A 71 -6.48 -22.75 10.64
N VAL A 72 -6.27 -21.47 10.37
CA VAL A 72 -6.92 -20.34 11.02
C VAL A 72 -7.90 -19.70 10.04
N THR A 73 -9.18 -19.74 10.38
CA THR A 73 -10.28 -19.36 9.47
C THR A 73 -11.37 -18.60 10.19
N LEU A 74 -12.14 -17.82 9.45
CA LEU A 74 -13.43 -17.32 9.91
C LEU A 74 -14.47 -18.45 9.93
N SER A 75 -15.34 -18.43 10.94
CA SER A 75 -16.40 -19.42 11.13
C SER A 75 -17.49 -19.35 10.06
N GLN A 76 -17.64 -18.18 9.44
CA GLN A 76 -18.56 -17.96 8.33
C GLN A 76 -17.98 -18.58 7.06
N LYS A 77 -18.83 -19.23 6.26
CA LYS A 77 -18.43 -19.74 4.94
C LYS A 77 -18.25 -18.57 3.97
N GLY A 78 -17.41 -18.77 2.95
CA GLY A 78 -17.24 -17.79 1.86
C GLY A 78 -16.01 -16.89 1.96
N HIS A 79 -15.22 -17.00 3.03
CA HIS A 79 -13.99 -16.21 3.19
C HIS A 79 -12.72 -17.01 2.87
N ALA A 80 -11.69 -16.32 2.39
CA ALA A 80 -10.33 -16.85 2.35
C ALA A 80 -9.86 -17.29 3.75
N PRO A 81 -8.95 -18.26 3.86
CA PRO A 81 -8.34 -18.60 5.14
C PRO A 81 -7.37 -17.50 5.58
N ILE A 82 -7.35 -17.18 6.89
CA ILE A 82 -6.46 -16.16 7.46
C ILE A 82 -5.00 -16.66 7.43
N LEU A 83 -4.78 -17.88 7.92
CA LEU A 83 -3.51 -18.59 7.87
C LEU A 83 -3.82 -20.06 7.63
N LYS A 84 -3.26 -20.66 6.57
CA LYS A 84 -3.57 -22.05 6.25
C LYS A 84 -2.51 -22.65 5.33
N GLY A 85 -2.09 -23.86 5.67
CA GLY A 85 -1.17 -24.66 4.88
C GLY A 85 -0.38 -25.64 5.73
N GLU A 86 0.60 -26.28 5.11
CA GLU A 86 1.54 -27.19 5.73
C GLU A 86 2.69 -26.40 6.38
N LEU A 87 3.01 -26.76 7.62
CA LEU A 87 4.10 -26.22 8.41
C LEU A 87 5.44 -26.85 7.99
N PRO A 88 6.58 -26.15 8.12
CA PRO A 88 7.89 -26.71 7.84
C PRO A 88 8.22 -27.98 8.64
N ASN A 89 7.73 -28.06 9.88
CA ASN A 89 7.89 -29.20 10.77
C ASN A 89 6.65 -29.35 11.67
N PRO A 90 6.39 -30.56 12.21
CA PRO A 90 5.34 -30.77 13.21
C PRO A 90 5.52 -29.87 14.44
N VAL A 91 4.41 -29.55 15.07
CA VAL A 91 4.37 -28.83 16.36
C VAL A 91 3.80 -29.72 17.46
N LYS A 92 4.16 -29.43 18.71
CA LYS A 92 3.68 -30.13 19.90
C LYS A 92 2.28 -29.68 20.28
N SER A 93 2.00 -28.39 20.15
CA SER A 93 0.75 -27.79 20.60
C SER A 93 0.42 -26.53 19.81
N ILE A 94 -0.87 -26.18 19.82
CA ILE A 94 -1.39 -24.89 19.36
C ILE A 94 -2.17 -24.25 20.50
N GLN A 95 -1.88 -22.98 20.76
CA GLN A 95 -2.54 -22.19 21.79
C GLN A 95 -3.03 -20.88 21.19
N THR A 96 -4.09 -20.33 21.75
CA THR A 96 -4.61 -19.02 21.32
C THR A 96 -4.77 -18.12 22.52
N LYS A 97 -4.25 -16.89 22.40
CA LYS A 97 -4.39 -15.83 23.40
C LYS A 97 -5.03 -14.62 22.72
N ARG A 98 -6.06 -14.06 23.35
CA ARG A 98 -6.73 -12.85 22.85
C ARG A 98 -6.20 -11.64 23.60
N GLU A 99 -5.83 -10.63 22.83
CA GLU A 99 -5.49 -9.31 23.34
C GLU A 99 -6.47 -8.27 22.78
N LYS A 100 -6.31 -7.00 23.21
CA LYS A 100 -7.26 -5.93 22.89
C LYS A 100 -7.49 -5.76 21.37
N ASN A 101 -6.42 -5.88 20.58
CA ASN A 101 -6.43 -5.62 19.14
C ASN A 101 -5.76 -6.74 18.32
N GLU A 102 -5.53 -7.92 18.91
CA GLU A 102 -4.93 -9.04 18.18
C GLU A 102 -5.25 -10.41 18.79
N LEU A 103 -5.17 -11.43 17.94
CA LEU A 103 -5.20 -12.84 18.31
C LEU A 103 -3.78 -13.37 18.12
N ILE A 104 -3.20 -13.84 19.21
CA ILE A 104 -1.90 -14.52 19.18
C ILE A 104 -2.17 -16.02 19.06
N VAL A 105 -1.71 -16.61 17.97
CA VAL A 105 -1.71 -18.07 17.76
C VAL A 105 -0.29 -18.56 17.98
N ARG A 106 -0.06 -19.23 19.11
CA ARG A 106 1.24 -19.79 19.46
C ARG A 106 1.33 -21.24 19.01
N LEU A 107 2.43 -21.58 18.33
CA LEU A 107 2.78 -22.95 17.99
C LEU A 107 4.08 -23.34 18.69
N ASP A 108 4.04 -24.38 19.52
CA ASP A 108 5.25 -24.92 20.17
C ASP A 108 5.89 -25.96 19.26
N LYS A 109 7.12 -25.75 18.81
CA LYS A 109 7.79 -26.59 17.81
C LYS A 109 8.22 -27.94 18.40
N CYS A 110 8.12 -29.01 17.60
CA CYS A 110 8.73 -30.30 17.95
C CYS A 110 10.26 -30.22 17.94
N THR A 111 10.81 -29.53 16.94
CA THR A 111 12.26 -29.40 16.70
C THR A 111 12.70 -27.96 16.94
N PRO A 112 13.76 -27.71 17.74
CA PRO A 112 14.19 -26.37 18.10
C PRO A 112 14.93 -25.67 16.95
N LEU A 113 14.21 -25.19 15.94
CA LEU A 113 14.74 -24.53 14.74
C LEU A 113 13.92 -23.28 14.38
N THR A 114 14.60 -22.25 13.90
CA THR A 114 13.97 -21.06 13.30
C THR A 114 13.40 -21.41 11.93
N TRP A 115 12.22 -20.87 11.61
CA TRP A 115 11.54 -21.08 10.35
C TRP A 115 11.57 -19.80 9.52
N ASN A 116 12.10 -19.88 8.30
CA ASN A 116 12.05 -18.75 7.37
C ASN A 116 10.60 -18.35 7.02
N TYR A 117 9.66 -19.30 7.11
CA TYR A 117 8.25 -19.13 6.77
C TYR A 117 7.38 -20.00 7.69
N ILE A 118 6.18 -19.53 8.04
CA ILE A 118 5.21 -20.33 8.81
C ILE A 118 4.61 -21.46 7.96
N ILE A 119 4.33 -21.17 6.69
CA ILE A 119 3.69 -22.09 5.75
C ILE A 119 4.68 -22.41 4.63
N GLU A 120 5.02 -23.68 4.50
CA GLU A 120 5.94 -24.18 3.46
C GLU A 120 5.17 -24.63 2.21
N ASP A 121 4.05 -25.32 2.43
CA ASP A 121 3.25 -25.83 1.32
C ASP A 121 1.74 -25.78 1.54
N PHE A 122 1.00 -26.18 0.53
CA PHE A 122 -0.46 -26.19 0.51
C PHE A 122 -1.04 -27.15 1.55
N TYR A 123 -2.23 -26.82 2.06
CA TYR A 123 -2.97 -27.71 2.97
C TYR A 123 -3.32 -29.03 2.25
N PRO A 124 -2.86 -30.20 2.73
CA PRO A 124 -3.10 -31.49 2.09
C PRO A 124 -4.60 -31.76 1.86
N ASN A 125 -4.97 -32.34 0.73
CA ASN A 125 -6.35 -32.66 0.29
C ASN A 125 -7.20 -31.48 -0.21
N THR A 126 -7.18 -30.34 0.48
CA THR A 126 -7.91 -29.15 0.00
C THR A 126 -7.10 -28.35 -1.00
N GLU A 127 -5.79 -28.62 -1.04
CA GLU A 127 -4.77 -27.88 -1.75
C GLU A 127 -4.76 -26.38 -1.35
N THR A 128 -5.53 -25.86 -0.40
CA THR A 128 -5.56 -24.40 -0.14
C THR A 128 -4.33 -23.88 0.61
N MET A 129 -3.88 -22.66 0.30
CA MET A 129 -2.89 -21.89 1.07
C MET A 129 -3.41 -20.47 1.29
N ASP A 130 -3.10 -19.84 2.43
CA ASP A 130 -3.55 -18.47 2.72
C ASP A 130 -2.93 -17.40 1.80
N PRO A 131 -3.63 -16.27 1.58
CA PRO A 131 -3.20 -15.25 0.63
C PRO A 131 -1.79 -14.69 0.91
N GLN A 132 -1.44 -14.49 2.18
CA GLN A 132 -0.13 -13.94 2.56
C GLN A 132 0.98 -14.95 2.32
N SER A 133 0.77 -16.23 2.66
CA SER A 133 1.72 -17.32 2.39
C SER A 133 1.93 -17.55 0.89
N VAL A 134 0.86 -17.50 0.09
CA VAL A 134 0.95 -17.57 -1.38
C VAL A 134 1.82 -16.44 -1.93
N TYR A 135 1.60 -15.20 -1.49
CA TYR A 135 2.42 -14.07 -1.93
C TYR A 135 3.88 -14.15 -1.44
N ARG A 136 4.13 -14.72 -0.26
CA ARG A 136 5.49 -14.98 0.23
C ARG A 136 6.19 -16.05 -0.62
N LYS A 137 5.49 -17.13 -0.98
CA LYS A 137 6.00 -18.18 -1.88
C LYS A 137 6.34 -17.61 -3.26
N TYR A 138 5.49 -16.72 -3.81
CA TYR A 138 5.81 -15.93 -5.01
C TYR A 138 7.16 -15.18 -4.87
N LYS A 139 7.33 -14.38 -3.81
CA LYS A 139 8.56 -13.59 -3.61
C LYS A 139 9.82 -14.47 -3.44
N ARG A 140 9.67 -15.65 -2.85
CA ARG A 140 10.74 -16.64 -2.71
C ARG A 140 11.13 -17.21 -4.07
N LEU A 141 10.15 -17.73 -4.80
CA LEU A 141 10.35 -18.30 -6.14
C LEU A 141 10.88 -17.27 -7.13
N LEU A 142 10.52 -15.99 -7.02
CA LEU A 142 11.09 -14.94 -7.86
C LEU A 142 12.63 -14.87 -7.76
N LYS A 143 13.22 -15.31 -6.64
CA LYS A 143 14.68 -15.38 -6.46
C LYS A 143 15.26 -16.74 -6.83
N GLU A 144 14.54 -17.82 -6.52
CA GLU A 144 15.02 -19.20 -6.66
C GLU A 144 14.75 -19.77 -8.05
N ASP A 145 13.53 -19.62 -8.54
CA ASP A 145 13.05 -20.09 -9.84
C ASP A 145 11.93 -19.17 -10.37
N PRO A 146 12.28 -18.08 -11.07
CA PRO A 146 11.32 -17.10 -11.57
C PRO A 146 10.26 -17.71 -12.49
N SER A 147 10.55 -18.83 -13.15
CA SER A 147 9.63 -19.50 -14.08
C SER A 147 8.39 -20.05 -13.37
N MET A 148 8.52 -20.39 -12.08
CA MET A 148 7.44 -20.91 -11.25
C MET A 148 6.78 -19.86 -10.37
N ALA A 149 7.28 -18.62 -10.33
CA ALA A 149 6.79 -17.59 -9.41
C ALA A 149 5.41 -17.04 -9.83
N LYS A 150 5.24 -16.72 -11.11
CA LYS A 150 4.08 -15.98 -11.63
C LYS A 150 2.72 -16.55 -11.19
N PRO A 151 2.47 -17.88 -11.21
CA PRO A 151 1.17 -18.39 -10.81
C PRO A 151 0.81 -18.13 -9.34
N PHE A 152 1.78 -18.02 -8.44
CA PHE A 152 1.54 -17.65 -7.05
C PHE A 152 1.15 -16.18 -6.93
N LEU A 153 1.73 -15.28 -7.74
CA LEU A 153 1.28 -13.89 -7.78
C LEU A 153 -0.17 -13.80 -8.28
N GLU A 154 -0.51 -14.53 -9.35
CA GLU A 154 -1.88 -14.57 -9.88
C GLU A 154 -2.86 -15.11 -8.84
N MET A 155 -2.48 -16.14 -8.08
CA MET A 155 -3.31 -16.68 -7.00
C MET A 155 -3.52 -15.65 -5.87
N ALA A 156 -2.47 -14.94 -5.43
CA ALA A 156 -2.59 -13.89 -4.42
C ALA A 156 -3.46 -12.71 -4.90
N VAL A 157 -3.37 -12.35 -6.19
CA VAL A 157 -4.25 -11.35 -6.82
C VAL A 157 -5.70 -11.83 -6.84
N GLN A 158 -5.96 -13.10 -7.16
CA GLN A 158 -7.30 -13.68 -7.13
C GLN A 158 -7.91 -13.65 -5.74
N TYR A 159 -7.11 -13.94 -4.70
CA TYR A 159 -7.53 -13.73 -3.32
C TYR A 159 -7.91 -12.27 -3.00
N GLY A 160 -7.46 -11.30 -3.77
CA GLY A 160 -7.61 -9.89 -3.46
C GLY A 160 -6.60 -9.38 -2.44
N TYR A 161 -5.43 -10.02 -2.34
CA TYR A 161 -4.41 -9.62 -1.39
C TYR A 161 -3.74 -8.32 -1.85
N SER A 162 -3.96 -7.21 -1.13
CA SER A 162 -3.50 -5.86 -1.53
C SER A 162 -2.00 -5.80 -1.87
N PRO A 163 -1.08 -6.43 -1.13
CA PRO A 163 0.34 -6.46 -1.52
C PRO A 163 0.59 -7.07 -2.90
N ALA A 164 -0.20 -8.07 -3.31
CA ALA A 164 -0.10 -8.69 -4.62
C ALA A 164 -0.73 -7.82 -5.72
N LEU A 165 -1.86 -7.15 -5.44
CA LEU A 165 -2.47 -6.17 -6.35
C LEU A 165 -1.50 -5.01 -6.65
N ILE A 166 -0.85 -4.46 -5.62
CA ILE A 166 0.16 -3.40 -5.76
C ILE A 166 1.39 -3.90 -6.51
N HIS A 167 1.77 -5.17 -6.33
CA HIS A 167 2.85 -5.76 -7.12
C HIS A 167 2.47 -5.82 -8.60
N MET A 168 1.28 -6.32 -8.91
CA MET A 168 0.78 -6.42 -10.28
C MET A 168 0.71 -5.04 -10.96
N TYR A 169 0.24 -4.01 -10.24
CA TYR A 169 0.31 -2.61 -10.69
C TYR A 169 1.73 -2.22 -11.14
N LYS A 170 2.75 -2.50 -10.31
CA LYS A 170 4.15 -2.16 -10.62
C LYS A 170 4.69 -2.90 -11.85
N ASP A 171 4.35 -4.17 -11.99
CA ASP A 171 4.81 -4.98 -13.12
C ASP A 171 4.18 -4.54 -14.44
N ILE A 172 2.94 -4.09 -14.41
CA ILE A 172 2.18 -3.70 -15.60
C ILE A 172 2.51 -2.26 -15.99
N ILE A 173 2.60 -1.34 -15.02
CA ILE A 173 2.98 0.05 -15.32
C ILE A 173 4.39 0.13 -15.93
N ALA A 174 5.31 -0.74 -15.49
CA ALA A 174 6.65 -0.86 -16.07
C ALA A 174 6.64 -1.33 -17.54
N LYS A 175 5.56 -1.97 -18.00
CA LYS A 175 5.35 -2.39 -19.39
C LYS A 175 4.60 -1.35 -20.23
N GLY A 176 4.16 -0.26 -19.61
CA GLY A 176 3.48 0.85 -20.28
C GLY A 176 1.97 0.70 -20.44
N ASP A 177 1.34 -0.27 -19.78
CA ASP A 177 -0.13 -0.46 -19.79
C ASP A 177 -0.75 0.21 -18.55
N GLU A 178 -0.92 1.53 -18.62
CA GLU A 178 -1.37 2.33 -17.48
C GLU A 178 -2.80 1.99 -17.04
N ASP A 179 -3.75 1.82 -17.98
CA ASP A 179 -5.15 1.54 -17.66
C ASP A 179 -5.31 0.23 -16.87
N VAL A 180 -4.66 -0.85 -17.33
CA VAL A 180 -4.70 -2.13 -16.63
C VAL A 180 -3.98 -2.01 -15.28
N ALA A 181 -2.83 -1.34 -15.22
CA ALA A 181 -2.11 -1.15 -13.96
C ALA A 181 -2.97 -0.41 -12.92
N ILE A 182 -3.61 0.69 -13.32
CA ILE A 182 -4.46 1.50 -12.45
C ILE A 182 -5.68 0.72 -11.96
N SER A 183 -6.24 -0.20 -12.75
CA SER A 183 -7.35 -1.05 -12.27
C SER A 183 -7.00 -1.89 -11.04
N TYR A 184 -5.76 -2.40 -10.94
CA TYR A 184 -5.28 -3.12 -9.75
C TYR A 184 -5.13 -2.20 -8.55
N LEU A 185 -4.67 -0.97 -8.79
CA LEU A 185 -4.49 0.03 -7.76
C LEU A 185 -5.82 0.54 -7.21
N GLU A 186 -6.78 0.80 -8.10
CA GLU A 186 -8.16 1.14 -7.75
C GLU A 186 -8.78 0.03 -6.89
N GLN A 187 -8.61 -1.24 -7.29
CA GLN A 187 -9.13 -2.36 -6.50
C GLN A 187 -8.52 -2.39 -5.09
N ALA A 188 -7.20 -2.27 -4.95
CA ALA A 188 -6.56 -2.23 -3.63
C ALA A 188 -7.02 -1.01 -2.79
N ALA A 189 -7.19 0.16 -3.41
CA ALA A 189 -7.58 1.40 -2.74
C ALA A 189 -9.06 1.43 -2.33
N ARG A 190 -9.98 1.19 -3.28
CA ARG A 190 -11.42 1.34 -3.08
C ARG A 190 -12.03 0.12 -2.40
N LYS A 191 -11.65 -1.09 -2.84
CA LYS A 191 -12.22 -2.33 -2.33
C LYS A 191 -11.56 -2.78 -1.03
N TYR A 192 -10.24 -2.79 -0.95
CA TYR A 192 -9.53 -3.32 0.22
C TYR A 192 -9.04 -2.27 1.21
N ALA A 193 -9.24 -0.99 0.89
CA ALA A 193 -8.84 0.13 1.71
C ALA A 193 -7.34 0.12 2.10
N ASP A 194 -6.47 -0.36 1.20
CA ASP A 194 -5.03 -0.34 1.43
C ASP A 194 -4.49 1.10 1.38
N THR A 195 -3.91 1.57 2.48
CA THR A 195 -3.39 2.94 2.62
C THR A 195 -2.43 3.34 1.50
N LYS A 196 -1.52 2.43 1.11
CA LYS A 196 -0.52 2.72 0.08
C LYS A 196 -1.17 2.80 -1.29
N ALA A 197 -2.11 1.92 -1.58
CA ALA A 197 -2.87 1.96 -2.82
C ALA A 197 -3.74 3.23 -2.90
N MET A 198 -4.38 3.65 -1.80
CA MET A 198 -5.13 4.91 -1.74
C MET A 198 -4.26 6.09 -2.13
N TYR A 199 -3.07 6.22 -1.53
CA TYR A 199 -2.14 7.29 -1.86
C TYR A 199 -1.75 7.28 -3.35
N LEU A 200 -1.34 6.12 -3.89
CA LEU A 200 -0.89 6.03 -5.28
C LEU A 200 -2.04 6.26 -6.27
N TYR A 201 -3.24 5.75 -5.98
CA TYR A 201 -4.41 5.95 -6.84
C TYR A 201 -4.87 7.40 -6.79
N ALA A 202 -4.85 8.03 -5.62
CA ALA A 202 -5.11 9.45 -5.47
C ALA A 202 -4.12 10.32 -6.28
N LYS A 203 -2.82 9.98 -6.29
CA LYS A 203 -1.83 10.67 -7.15
C LYS A 203 -2.14 10.54 -8.64
N TYR A 204 -2.71 9.42 -9.07
CA TYR A 204 -3.16 9.25 -10.45
C TYR A 204 -4.35 10.15 -10.76
N LEU A 205 -5.37 10.19 -9.89
CA LEU A 205 -6.55 11.04 -10.03
C LEU A 205 -6.20 12.55 -9.97
N GLU A 206 -5.24 12.96 -9.15
CA GLU A 206 -4.82 14.38 -9.02
C GLU A 206 -4.38 15.02 -10.35
N ARG A 207 -4.03 14.20 -11.37
CA ARG A 207 -3.63 14.69 -12.69
C ARG A 207 -4.76 15.36 -13.47
N SER A 208 -6.01 15.15 -13.08
CA SER A 208 -7.20 15.70 -13.74
C SER A 208 -8.01 16.56 -12.74
N PRO A 209 -8.33 17.82 -13.09
CA PRO A 209 -9.21 18.66 -12.26
C PRO A 209 -10.58 18.02 -11.96
N GLU A 210 -11.10 17.19 -12.87
CA GLU A 210 -12.37 16.49 -12.74
C GLU A 210 -12.36 15.42 -11.64
N THR A 211 -11.19 14.91 -11.27
CA THR A 211 -11.03 13.83 -10.28
C THR A 211 -10.27 14.25 -9.02
N VAL A 212 -9.92 15.53 -8.89
CA VAL A 212 -9.17 16.07 -7.74
C VAL A 212 -9.94 15.96 -6.40
N GLU A 213 -11.28 16.05 -6.42
CA GLU A 213 -12.10 15.86 -5.22
C GLU A 213 -12.00 14.42 -4.71
N GLU A 214 -12.02 13.44 -5.62
CA GLU A 214 -11.86 12.04 -5.25
C GLU A 214 -10.44 11.76 -4.76
N SER A 215 -9.44 12.31 -5.46
CA SER A 215 -8.04 12.27 -5.04
C SER A 215 -7.88 12.78 -3.59
N TYR A 216 -8.48 13.94 -3.29
CA TYR A 216 -8.49 14.52 -1.95
C TYR A 216 -9.13 13.58 -0.91
N CYS A 217 -10.31 13.03 -1.19
CA CYS A 217 -10.98 12.07 -0.29
C CYS A 217 -10.11 10.84 0.01
N LEU A 218 -9.40 10.31 -0.99
CA LEU A 218 -8.50 9.17 -0.82
C LEU A 218 -7.24 9.55 -0.03
N PHE A 219 -6.67 10.73 -0.24
CA PHE A 219 -5.57 11.22 0.59
C PHE A 219 -6.00 11.43 2.04
N GLU A 220 -7.18 11.96 2.31
CA GLU A 220 -7.68 12.13 3.69
C GLU A 220 -7.80 10.79 4.40
N ARG A 221 -8.36 9.78 3.72
CA ARG A 221 -8.45 8.42 4.25
C ARG A 221 -7.06 7.84 4.54
N ALA A 222 -6.11 7.94 3.61
CA ALA A 222 -4.74 7.48 3.83
C ALA A 222 -4.04 8.26 4.99
N ALA A 223 -4.22 9.57 5.05
CA ALA A 223 -3.68 10.43 6.11
C ALA A 223 -4.23 10.07 7.50
N SER A 224 -5.50 9.67 7.58
CA SER A 224 -6.14 9.20 8.83
C SER A 224 -5.48 7.94 9.41
N THR A 225 -4.75 7.18 8.59
CA THR A 225 -3.97 6.01 9.03
C THR A 225 -2.53 6.37 9.43
N GLY A 226 -2.18 7.66 9.44
CA GLY A 226 -0.87 8.19 9.79
C GLY A 226 0.08 8.40 8.60
N ASP A 227 -0.37 8.26 7.35
CA ASP A 227 0.48 8.52 6.18
C ASP A 227 0.74 10.02 5.99
N LEU A 228 1.93 10.47 6.44
CA LEU A 228 2.34 11.88 6.32
C LEU A 228 2.47 12.36 4.87
N ARG A 229 2.72 11.47 3.90
CA ARG A 229 2.78 11.84 2.47
C ARG A 229 1.39 12.17 1.96
N ALA A 230 0.39 11.36 2.33
CA ALA A 230 -1.00 11.65 2.01
C ALA A 230 -1.47 12.96 2.68
N LYS A 231 -1.10 13.19 3.95
CA LYS A 231 -1.38 14.45 4.66
C LYS A 231 -0.78 15.66 3.94
N LEU A 232 0.45 15.53 3.43
CA LEU A 232 1.12 16.58 2.65
C LEU A 232 0.36 16.89 1.35
N GLU A 233 -0.12 15.87 0.64
CA GLU A 233 -0.91 16.09 -0.58
C GLU A 233 -2.28 16.73 -0.26
N CYS A 234 -2.95 16.37 0.84
CA CYS A 234 -4.12 17.11 1.32
C CYS A 234 -3.81 18.61 1.52
N ALA A 235 -2.69 18.91 2.18
CA ALA A 235 -2.27 20.29 2.42
C ALA A 235 -1.98 21.04 1.11
N LYS A 236 -1.33 20.38 0.14
CA LYS A 236 -1.10 20.95 -1.20
C LYS A 236 -2.42 21.19 -1.92
N ILE A 237 -3.33 20.23 -1.96
CA ILE A 237 -4.65 20.41 -2.60
C ILE A 237 -5.41 21.59 -1.99
N LYS A 238 -5.40 21.77 -0.66
CA LYS A 238 -6.06 22.89 0.02
C LYS A 238 -5.30 24.21 -0.07
N SER A 239 -3.99 24.18 -0.28
CA SER A 239 -3.16 25.39 -0.33
C SER A 239 -3.48 26.25 -1.56
N PRO A 240 -3.76 27.55 -1.40
CA PRO A 240 -3.84 28.49 -2.54
C PRO A 240 -2.48 28.80 -3.15
N CYS A 241 -1.39 28.37 -2.51
CA CYS A 241 -0.03 28.48 -3.04
C CYS A 241 0.43 27.21 -3.76
N SER A 242 -0.41 26.18 -3.89
CA SER A 242 -0.14 25.06 -4.79
C SER A 242 -0.66 25.38 -6.18
N GLY A 243 0.02 24.87 -7.21
CA GLY A 243 -0.45 24.97 -8.60
C GLY A 243 -1.64 24.05 -8.93
N ILE A 244 -2.23 23.40 -7.92
CA ILE A 244 -3.31 22.43 -8.10
C ILE A 244 -4.63 23.19 -8.24
N VAL A 245 -5.32 23.01 -9.36
CA VAL A 245 -6.66 23.59 -9.58
C VAL A 245 -7.67 22.82 -8.74
N TYR A 246 -8.26 23.49 -7.76
CA TYR A 246 -9.29 22.93 -6.90
C TYR A 246 -10.11 24.04 -6.30
N GLU A 247 -11.44 23.96 -6.37
CA GLU A 247 -12.34 25.04 -5.96
C GLU A 247 -12.42 25.20 -4.43
N LYS A 248 -12.25 24.11 -3.68
CA LYS A 248 -12.39 24.09 -2.21
C LYS A 248 -11.06 24.31 -1.48
N LYS A 249 -10.30 25.33 -1.89
CA LYS A 249 -9.08 25.76 -1.18
C LYS A 249 -9.41 26.20 0.23
N ASP A 250 -8.50 25.93 1.16
CA ASP A 250 -8.58 26.34 2.55
C ASP A 250 -7.17 26.57 3.08
N ASP A 251 -6.79 27.83 3.25
CA ASP A 251 -5.44 28.23 3.62
C ASP A 251 -5.13 27.96 5.10
N ASN A 252 -6.12 28.05 5.99
CA ASN A 252 -5.98 27.72 7.40
C ASN A 252 -5.78 26.22 7.61
N LEU A 253 -6.58 25.40 6.92
CA LEU A 253 -6.42 23.94 6.94
C LEU A 253 -5.06 23.53 6.37
N ALA A 254 -4.69 24.05 5.19
CA ALA A 254 -3.38 23.75 4.59
C ALA A 254 -2.22 24.11 5.52
N LEU A 255 -2.26 25.29 6.15
CA LEU A 255 -1.23 25.72 7.10
C LEU A 255 -1.16 24.80 8.33
N THR A 256 -2.32 24.40 8.86
CA THR A 256 -2.41 23.51 10.03
C THR A 256 -1.79 22.16 9.72
N LEU A 257 -2.19 21.53 8.60
CA LEU A 257 -1.63 20.25 8.16
C LEU A 257 -0.12 20.32 7.96
N LEU A 258 0.41 21.39 7.34
CA LEU A 258 1.85 21.57 7.14
C LEU A 258 2.61 21.68 8.46
N LYS A 259 2.08 22.42 9.44
CA LYS A 259 2.69 22.52 10.77
C LYS A 259 2.69 21.18 11.50
N GLU A 260 1.60 20.42 11.41
CA GLU A 260 1.54 19.06 11.98
C GLU A 260 2.58 18.14 11.36
N ILE A 261 2.75 18.16 10.03
CA ILE A 261 3.76 17.35 9.33
C ILE A 261 5.16 17.73 9.80
N VAL A 262 5.50 19.02 9.82
CA VAL A 262 6.83 19.49 10.27
C VAL A 262 7.07 19.16 11.76
N SER A 263 6.02 19.10 12.57
CA SER A 263 6.14 18.71 13.98
C SER A 263 6.36 17.20 14.15
N ALA A 264 5.79 16.38 13.26
CA ALA A 264 5.95 14.93 13.27
C ALA A 264 7.26 14.48 12.56
N ASP A 265 7.72 15.24 11.57
CA ASP A 265 8.92 15.00 10.78
C ASP A 265 9.57 16.34 10.41
N GLU A 266 10.50 16.79 11.26
CA GLU A 266 11.22 18.05 11.06
C GLU A 266 12.14 18.03 9.82
N ASN A 267 12.44 16.85 9.28
CA ASN A 267 13.25 16.65 8.09
C ASN A 267 12.41 16.52 6.81
N ASN A 268 11.11 16.81 6.87
CA ASN A 268 10.27 16.82 5.68
C ASN A 268 10.50 18.10 4.84
N ALA A 269 11.46 18.04 3.92
CA ALA A 269 11.85 19.17 3.07
C ALA A 269 10.67 19.75 2.25
N GLU A 270 9.79 18.90 1.74
CA GLU A 270 8.64 19.35 0.93
C GLU A 270 7.60 20.09 1.79
N ALA A 271 7.29 19.59 2.99
CA ALA A 271 6.40 20.28 3.92
C ALA A 271 6.99 21.63 4.39
N LEU A 272 8.30 21.68 4.67
CA LEU A 272 9.00 22.93 4.99
C LEU A 272 8.91 23.95 3.85
N HIS A 273 9.10 23.50 2.61
CA HIS A 273 8.99 24.34 1.41
C HIS A 273 7.57 24.88 1.21
N GLU A 274 6.54 24.03 1.30
CA GLU A 274 5.14 24.46 1.18
C GLU A 274 4.72 25.39 2.32
N LEU A 275 5.20 25.16 3.54
CA LEU A 275 4.99 26.07 4.68
C LEU A 275 5.66 27.43 4.44
N ALA A 276 6.88 27.44 3.91
CA ALA A 276 7.59 28.64 3.54
C ALA A 276 6.85 29.45 2.45
N LYS A 277 6.25 28.78 1.46
CA LYS A 277 5.40 29.43 0.45
C LYS A 277 4.18 30.10 1.09
N MET A 278 3.47 29.41 1.99
CA MET A 278 2.31 29.97 2.69
C MET A 278 2.68 31.21 3.51
N ILE A 279 3.77 31.14 4.28
CA ILE A 279 4.26 32.25 5.13
C ILE A 279 4.79 33.42 4.29
N ARG A 280 5.47 33.15 3.17
CA ARG A 280 5.94 34.21 2.26
C ARG A 280 4.80 35.00 1.66
N ASN A 281 3.68 34.34 1.37
CA ASN A 281 2.52 34.94 0.71
C ASN A 281 1.42 35.38 1.69
N GLY A 282 1.56 35.08 2.98
CA GLY A 282 0.60 35.45 4.02
C GLY A 282 -0.76 34.74 3.87
N LYS A 283 -0.75 33.47 3.44
CA LYS A 283 -1.95 32.64 3.30
C LYS A 283 -2.16 31.83 4.58
N GLY A 284 -3.31 31.97 5.22
CA GLY A 284 -3.62 31.43 6.55
C GLY A 284 -2.77 32.01 7.69
N THR A 285 -1.89 32.98 7.43
CA THR A 285 -0.91 33.49 8.42
C THR A 285 -0.42 34.89 8.09
N LYS A 286 0.21 35.56 9.06
CA LYS A 286 0.92 36.83 8.81
C LYS A 286 2.13 36.58 7.92
N LYS A 287 2.26 37.42 6.90
CA LYS A 287 3.39 37.39 5.97
C LYS A 287 4.71 37.64 6.71
N SER A 288 5.69 36.76 6.51
CA SER A 288 7.05 36.93 7.06
C SER A 288 8.12 36.44 6.09
N LYS A 289 8.82 37.38 5.45
CA LYS A 289 9.91 37.05 4.52
C LYS A 289 11.07 36.33 5.23
N LYS A 290 11.43 36.78 6.42
CA LYS A 290 12.51 36.22 7.22
C LYS A 290 12.24 34.75 7.55
N LEU A 291 11.09 34.45 8.14
CA LEU A 291 10.72 33.08 8.52
C LEU A 291 10.58 32.16 7.29
N ALA A 292 10.01 32.68 6.18
CA ALA A 292 9.93 31.90 4.95
C ALA A 292 11.32 31.52 4.41
N ILE A 293 12.29 32.44 4.43
CA ILE A 293 13.67 32.15 4.00
C ILE A 293 14.34 31.14 4.94
N GLU A 294 14.14 31.27 6.25
CA GLU A 294 14.67 30.30 7.23
C GLU A 294 14.15 28.88 6.97
N LEU A 295 12.84 28.73 6.76
CA LEU A 295 12.23 27.43 6.43
C LEU A 295 12.71 26.90 5.07
N GLN A 296 12.83 27.75 4.06
CA GLN A 296 13.37 27.37 2.75
C GLN A 296 14.82 26.90 2.85
N ASN A 297 15.65 27.56 3.65
CA ASN A 297 17.04 27.17 3.84
C ASN A 297 17.13 25.81 4.55
N LYS A 298 16.24 25.54 5.51
CA LYS A 298 16.13 24.21 6.12
C LYS A 298 15.74 23.15 5.08
N ALA A 299 14.73 23.42 4.25
CA ALA A 299 14.33 22.53 3.18
C ALA A 299 15.47 22.24 2.19
N LEU A 300 16.22 23.26 1.78
CA LEU A 300 17.39 23.14 0.89
C LEU A 300 18.55 22.36 1.53
N ALA A 301 18.76 22.50 2.84
CA ALA A 301 19.78 21.74 3.56
C ALA A 301 19.49 20.23 3.55
N ILE A 302 18.21 19.85 3.58
CA ILE A 302 17.76 18.45 3.51
C ILE A 302 17.70 17.96 2.06
N ASN A 303 17.15 18.77 1.16
CA ASN A 303 17.03 18.49 -0.27
C ASN A 303 17.50 19.69 -1.10
N PRO A 304 18.76 19.67 -1.59
CA PRO A 304 19.31 20.75 -2.41
C PRO A 304 18.54 21.05 -3.70
N ASN A 305 17.71 20.11 -4.17
CA ASN A 305 16.85 20.29 -5.35
C ASN A 305 15.50 20.96 -5.03
N THR A 306 15.29 21.42 -3.79
CA THR A 306 14.05 22.12 -3.41
C THR A 306 13.86 23.36 -4.30
N PRO A 307 12.69 23.54 -4.93
CA PRO A 307 12.44 24.69 -5.80
C PRO A 307 12.61 26.02 -5.07
N PRO A 308 12.99 27.11 -5.77
CA PRO A 308 13.05 28.42 -5.17
C PRO A 308 11.66 28.91 -4.74
N LEU A 309 11.62 29.75 -3.70
CA LEU A 309 10.37 30.34 -3.24
C LEU A 309 9.78 31.30 -4.30
N VAL A 310 8.55 31.02 -4.72
CA VAL A 310 7.77 31.84 -5.65
C VAL A 310 6.90 32.85 -4.88
N LYS A 311 6.77 34.07 -5.42
CA LYS A 311 5.78 35.04 -4.96
C LYS A 311 4.51 34.83 -5.79
N PHE A 312 3.39 34.57 -5.12
CA PHE A 312 2.09 34.50 -5.79
C PHE A 312 1.47 35.90 -5.76
N ASP A 313 1.59 36.63 -6.86
CA ASP A 313 0.85 37.88 -7.07
C ASP A 313 -0.51 37.54 -7.68
N MET A 314 -1.58 37.65 -6.90
CA MET A 314 -2.95 37.57 -7.42
C MET A 314 -3.29 38.90 -8.09
N GLN A 315 -2.91 39.08 -9.36
CA GLN A 315 -3.66 39.97 -10.24
C GLN A 315 -4.67 39.09 -11.01
N GLU A 316 -5.93 39.23 -10.62
CA GLU A 316 -7.17 38.85 -11.31
C GLU A 316 -7.11 37.66 -12.28
N VAL A 317 -7.45 36.46 -11.79
CA VAL A 317 -8.15 35.50 -12.63
C VAL A 317 -9.59 36.00 -12.75
N SER A 318 -9.80 37.04 -13.54
CA SER A 318 -11.14 37.46 -13.93
C SER A 318 -11.74 36.34 -14.76
N LEU A 319 -12.96 35.93 -14.42
CA LEU A 319 -13.81 35.03 -15.19
C LEU A 319 -13.82 35.41 -16.69
N ILE A 320 -12.95 34.79 -17.48
CA ILE A 320 -13.11 34.70 -18.93
C ILE A 320 -13.07 33.22 -19.27
N SER A 321 -14.28 32.66 -19.30
CA SER A 321 -14.74 31.56 -20.14
C SER A 321 -13.77 30.41 -20.42
N VAL A 322 -14.12 29.25 -19.87
CA VAL A 322 -14.13 27.95 -20.56
C VAL A 322 -14.07 28.11 -22.08
N ALA A 323 -12.88 28.01 -22.66
CA ALA A 323 -12.61 27.48 -24.00
C ALA A 323 -11.11 27.63 -24.29
N VAL A 324 -10.51 26.50 -24.66
CA VAL A 324 -9.14 26.34 -25.17
C VAL A 324 -8.07 26.28 -24.07
N GLY A 325 -7.46 25.09 -24.00
CA GLY A 325 -6.41 24.76 -23.06
C GLY A 325 -5.12 25.56 -23.22
N ALA A 326 -4.26 25.36 -22.23
CA ALA A 326 -2.86 25.74 -22.22
C ALA A 326 -2.60 27.24 -22.42
N VAL A 327 -2.61 28.03 -21.34
CA VAL A 327 -1.56 29.04 -21.07
C VAL A 327 -1.61 29.45 -19.58
N ALA A 328 -0.41 29.58 -19.00
CA ALA A 328 -0.02 30.18 -17.72
C ALA A 328 -0.16 29.25 -16.49
N ILE A 329 0.93 28.77 -15.86
CA ILE A 329 2.20 29.45 -15.57
C ILE A 329 3.40 28.56 -15.93
N VAL A 330 4.17 29.00 -16.90
CA VAL A 330 5.52 28.49 -17.22
C VAL A 330 6.49 29.05 -16.19
N VAL A 331 6.74 28.31 -15.11
CA VAL A 331 8.06 28.22 -14.45
C VAL A 331 8.11 26.88 -13.71
N GLY A 332 8.81 25.88 -14.27
CA GLY A 332 9.39 24.80 -13.45
C GLY A 332 9.04 23.33 -13.72
N CYS A 333 8.61 22.91 -14.92
CA CYS A 333 8.46 21.48 -15.24
C CYS A 333 9.14 21.03 -16.56
N ALA A 334 10.28 21.62 -16.93
CA ALA A 334 10.99 21.30 -18.18
C ALA A 334 12.35 20.60 -18.01
N LEU A 335 12.56 19.79 -16.97
CA LEU A 335 13.83 19.08 -16.76
C LEU A 335 13.72 17.57 -16.45
N ALA A 336 12.72 16.85 -16.96
CA ALA A 336 12.68 15.40 -16.77
C ALA A 336 12.32 14.52 -17.99
N PHE A 337 12.16 15.07 -19.21
CA PHE A 337 11.65 14.27 -20.33
C PHE A 337 12.57 14.12 -21.55
N ASN A 338 13.87 14.44 -21.44
CA ASN A 338 14.79 14.40 -22.59
C ASN A 338 15.90 13.34 -22.53
N PHE A 339 15.74 12.25 -21.77
CA PHE A 339 16.78 11.20 -21.67
C PHE A 339 16.54 9.90 -22.46
N PHE A 340 15.42 9.73 -23.17
CA PHE A 340 15.20 8.51 -23.97
C PHE A 340 14.70 8.80 -25.39
N ARG A 341 15.50 9.52 -26.18
CA ARG A 341 15.39 9.41 -27.64
C ARG A 341 16.68 9.80 -28.37
N LYS A 342 17.68 8.93 -28.32
CA LYS A 342 18.69 8.75 -29.39
C LYS A 342 19.64 7.60 -29.04
N ARG A 343 19.40 6.42 -29.63
CA ARG A 343 20.42 5.48 -30.11
C ARG A 343 19.72 4.40 -30.95
N LYS A 344 19.54 4.74 -32.23
CA LYS A 344 19.54 3.79 -33.35
C LYS A 344 20.52 4.35 -34.37
N HIS A 345 21.69 3.77 -34.41
CA HIS A 345 22.46 3.47 -35.61
C HIS A 345 23.21 2.17 -35.32
#